data_AF-A0A7S2D5F5-F1
#
_entry.id   AF-A0A7S2D5F5-F1
#
_cell.length_a   1.000
_cell.length_b   1.000
_cell.length_c   1.000
_cell.angle_alpha   90.00
_cell.angle_beta   90.00
_cell.angle_gamma   90.00
#
_symmetry.space_group_name_H-M   'P 1'
#
loop_
_entity.id
_entity.type
_entity.pdbx_description
1 polymer ?
#
loop_
_entity_poly.entity_id
_entity_poly.type
_entity_poly.pdbx_seq_one_letter_code
_entity_poly.pdbx_strand_id
1 'polypeptide(L)'
;DDQKDDDGDGIKDVNQVSGQALLTRKSLLVLRTVDPEKISKALAGVAVSWTAVAAVLKVEFARTISLGVSIADRLKAPTGRVMIPVLTHVLPPEYHRWIPVTIDYLCKYVGVSVAWKLQSAISAFHSSFRGGLMFTRAVLTFAGEKGLTNVRHEDTMIDEFTGWPLAAAGFWCQLKGGFELHFPFNFVLWPLEAAEKWIQWQITAGPDASVTK
;
A
#
# COMPACT_ATOMS: atom_id res chain seq x y z
N ASP A 1 36.25 15.54 4.77
CA ASP A 1 36.95 14.44 4.09
C ASP A 1 37.25 14.81 2.64
N ASP A 2 36.28 15.37 1.90
CA ASP A 2 36.40 15.71 0.46
C ASP A 2 37.34 16.90 0.12
N GLN A 3 38.16 17.36 1.05
CA GLN A 3 39.15 18.43 0.86
C GLN A 3 40.53 18.07 1.44
N LYS A 4 40.69 16.85 1.94
CA LYS A 4 41.96 16.38 2.50
C LYS A 4 42.84 15.87 1.36
N ASP A 5 44.04 16.40 1.28
CA ASP A 5 45.12 16.05 0.36
C ASP A 5 46.29 15.67 1.28
N ASP A 6 46.36 14.38 1.62
CA ASP A 6 47.30 13.87 2.62
C ASP A 6 48.69 13.57 2.01
N ASP A 7 48.81 13.52 0.67
CA ASP A 7 50.08 13.30 -0.06
C ASP A 7 50.65 14.57 -0.74
N GLY A 8 49.90 15.67 -0.71
CA GLY A 8 50.38 17.02 -1.06
C GLY A 8 50.60 17.21 -2.56
N ASP A 9 49.92 16.43 -3.40
CA ASP A 9 50.12 16.40 -4.83
C ASP A 9 49.22 17.38 -5.62
N GLY A 10 48.39 18.14 -4.89
CA GLY A 10 47.50 19.16 -5.45
C GLY A 10 46.19 18.60 -6.01
N ILE A 11 45.95 17.30 -5.87
CA ILE A 11 44.73 16.61 -6.26
C ILE A 11 44.14 15.94 -5.00
N LYS A 12 42.85 16.17 -4.76
CA LYS A 12 42.17 15.60 -3.58
C LYS A 12 42.25 14.06 -3.59
N ASP A 13 42.64 13.44 -2.46
CA ASP A 13 42.74 11.98 -2.29
C ASP A 13 41.48 11.23 -2.80
N VAL A 14 40.30 11.84 -2.63
CA VAL A 14 39.01 11.27 -3.03
C VAL A 14 38.95 10.96 -4.53
N ASN A 15 39.75 11.65 -5.35
CA ASN A 15 39.78 11.50 -6.81
C ASN A 15 40.88 10.54 -7.30
N GLN A 16 41.77 10.08 -6.43
CA GLN A 16 42.91 9.22 -6.82
C GLN A 16 42.81 7.79 -6.31
N VAL A 17 41.94 7.54 -5.33
CA VAL A 17 41.82 6.23 -4.67
C VAL A 17 40.91 5.29 -5.48
N SER A 18 41.23 3.99 -5.52
CA SER A 18 40.38 2.98 -6.18
C SER A 18 38.98 2.91 -5.55
N GLY A 19 37.95 2.64 -6.35
CA GLY A 19 36.54 2.67 -5.89
C GLY A 19 36.26 1.80 -4.66
N GLN A 20 37.00 0.71 -4.46
CA GLN A 20 36.86 -0.19 -3.31
C GLN A 20 37.52 0.36 -2.04
N ALA A 21 38.66 1.05 -2.17
CA ALA A 21 39.30 1.74 -1.06
C ALA A 21 38.52 3.01 -0.65
N LEU A 22 37.87 3.70 -1.60
CA LEU A 22 36.93 4.80 -1.31
C LEU A 22 35.70 4.35 -0.53
N LEU A 23 35.08 3.23 -0.92
CA LEU A 23 33.94 2.65 -0.18
C LEU A 23 34.33 2.26 1.25
N THR A 24 35.54 1.71 1.44
CA THR A 24 36.04 1.31 2.75
C THR A 24 36.33 2.53 3.64
N ARG A 25 36.93 3.59 3.10
CA ARG A 25 37.17 4.84 3.84
C ARG A 25 35.85 5.52 4.23
N LYS A 26 34.88 5.58 3.31
CA LYS A 26 33.56 6.18 3.57
C LYS A 26 32.72 5.34 4.53
N SER A 27 32.75 4.02 4.46
CA SER A 27 32.06 3.15 5.44
C SER A 27 32.66 3.28 6.84
N LEU A 28 34.00 3.32 6.95
CA LEU A 28 34.69 3.56 8.22
C LEU A 28 34.39 4.96 8.79
N LEU A 29 34.28 5.99 7.94
CA LEU A 29 33.88 7.33 8.36
C LEU A 29 32.45 7.37 8.89
N VAL A 30 31.52 6.68 8.22
CA VAL A 30 30.13 6.54 8.68
C VAL A 30 30.06 5.78 10.01
N LEU A 31 30.79 4.66 10.14
CA LEU A 31 30.86 3.89 11.38
C LEU A 31 31.47 4.69 12.54
N ARG A 32 32.36 5.65 12.25
CA ARG A 32 32.98 6.51 13.27
C ARG A 32 32.12 7.71 13.66
N THR A 33 31.24 8.17 12.78
CA THR A 33 30.44 9.39 12.98
C THR A 33 29.03 9.11 13.46
N VAL A 34 28.50 7.92 13.20
CA VAL A 34 27.13 7.56 13.58
C VAL A 34 27.11 6.70 14.83
N ASP A 35 26.19 7.03 15.74
CA ASP A 35 25.90 6.28 16.95
C ASP A 35 25.30 4.89 16.59
N PRO A 36 26.00 3.78 16.91
CA PRO A 36 25.58 2.44 16.53
C PRO A 36 24.26 2.03 17.22
N GLU A 37 23.99 2.55 18.42
CA GLU A 37 22.77 2.23 19.15
C GLU A 37 21.55 2.88 18.48
N LYS A 38 21.70 4.12 17.99
CA LYS A 38 20.65 4.81 17.22
C LYS A 38 20.37 4.12 15.89
N ILE A 39 21.40 3.69 15.16
CA ILE A 39 21.20 2.92 13.92
C ILE A 39 20.49 1.60 14.21
N SER A 40 20.97 0.84 15.21
CA SER A 40 20.39 -0.45 15.57
C SER A 40 18.91 -0.31 15.94
N LYS A 41 18.57 0.68 16.76
CA LYS A 41 17.19 0.98 17.14
C LYS A 41 16.32 1.39 15.94
N ALA A 42 16.86 2.19 15.03
CA ALA A 42 16.16 2.60 13.80
C ALA A 42 15.90 1.39 12.88
N LEU A 43 16.92 0.55 12.64
CA LEU A 43 16.79 -0.67 11.83
C LEU A 43 15.81 -1.66 12.46
N ALA A 44 15.85 -1.84 13.78
CA ALA A 44 14.88 -2.66 14.50
C ALA A 44 13.46 -2.11 14.33
N GLY A 45 13.26 -0.80 14.44
CA GLY A 45 11.97 -0.15 14.18
C GLY A 45 11.46 -0.36 12.76
N VAL A 46 12.34 -0.27 11.76
CA VAL A 46 12.01 -0.55 10.35
C VAL A 46 11.62 -2.02 10.16
N ALA A 47 12.38 -2.96 10.74
CA ALA A 47 12.06 -4.39 10.63
C ALA A 47 10.73 -4.75 11.31
N VAL A 48 10.45 -4.18 12.49
CA VAL A 48 9.18 -4.38 13.21
C VAL A 48 8.01 -3.78 12.44
N SER A 49 8.15 -2.55 11.94
CA SER A 49 7.09 -1.92 11.15
C SER A 49 6.83 -2.68 9.84
N TRP A 50 7.88 -3.14 9.16
CA TRP A 50 7.75 -3.98 7.96
C TRP A 50 6.99 -5.28 8.23
N THR A 51 7.39 -6.03 9.27
CA THR A 51 6.74 -7.31 9.61
C THR A 51 5.30 -7.11 10.07
N ALA A 52 5.01 -6.05 10.81
CA ALA A 52 3.65 -5.68 11.20
C ALA A 52 2.77 -5.38 9.97
N VAL A 53 3.26 -4.58 9.02
CA VAL A 53 2.53 -4.28 7.77
C VAL A 53 2.28 -5.56 6.97
N ALA A 54 3.28 -6.42 6.81
CA ALA A 54 3.12 -7.69 6.10
C ALA A 54 2.08 -8.61 6.77
N ALA A 55 2.05 -8.66 8.11
CA ALA A 55 1.07 -9.45 8.84
C ALA A 55 -0.35 -8.91 8.67
N VAL A 56 -0.54 -7.59 8.79
CA VAL A 56 -1.84 -6.93 8.58
C VAL A 56 -2.36 -7.19 7.17
N LEU A 57 -1.50 -7.04 6.15
CA LEU A 57 -1.89 -7.30 4.77
C LEU A 57 -2.36 -8.75 4.58
N LYS A 58 -1.65 -9.75 5.12
CA LYS A 58 -2.09 -11.15 5.06
C LYS A 58 -3.45 -11.39 5.70
N VAL A 59 -3.70 -10.76 6.85
CA VAL A 59 -5.01 -10.85 7.53
C VAL A 59 -6.12 -10.21 6.69
N GLU A 60 -5.87 -9.04 6.10
CA GLU A 60 -6.84 -8.36 5.22
C GLU A 60 -7.11 -9.15 3.93
N PHE A 61 -6.08 -9.75 3.31
CA PHE A 61 -6.24 -10.66 2.17
C PHE A 61 -7.11 -11.86 2.54
N ALA A 62 -6.81 -12.54 3.66
CA ALA A 62 -7.57 -13.71 4.12
C ALA A 62 -9.04 -13.36 4.42
N ARG A 63 -9.28 -12.22 5.08
CA ARG A 63 -10.62 -11.70 5.36
C ARG A 63 -11.40 -11.43 4.08
N THR A 64 -10.77 -10.80 3.09
CA THR A 64 -11.41 -10.45 1.81
C THR A 64 -11.74 -11.70 1.00
N ILE A 65 -10.85 -12.71 0.98
CA ILE A 65 -11.11 -14.01 0.34
C ILE A 65 -12.29 -14.70 1.02
N SER A 66 -12.32 -14.75 2.36
CA SER A 66 -13.42 -15.36 3.11
C SER A 66 -14.78 -14.69 2.81
N LEU A 67 -14.81 -13.35 2.76
CA LEU A 67 -15.99 -12.59 2.34
C LEU A 67 -16.41 -12.94 0.91
N GLY A 68 -15.44 -12.98 -0.02
CA GLY A 68 -15.69 -13.30 -1.43
C GLY A 68 -16.24 -14.71 -1.65
N VAL A 69 -15.68 -15.70 -0.94
CA VAL A 69 -16.20 -17.08 -0.96
C VAL A 69 -17.61 -17.15 -0.40
N SER A 70 -17.88 -16.42 0.70
CA SER A 70 -19.24 -16.36 1.28
C SER A 70 -20.27 -15.79 0.31
N ILE A 71 -19.90 -14.74 -0.46
CA ILE A 71 -20.73 -14.18 -1.52
C ILE A 71 -20.95 -15.23 -2.63
N ALA A 72 -19.88 -15.90 -3.05
CA ALA A 72 -19.93 -16.92 -4.10
C ALA A 72 -20.82 -18.11 -3.74
N ASP A 73 -20.73 -18.61 -2.50
CA ASP A 73 -21.55 -19.72 -2.02
C ASP A 73 -23.04 -19.40 -2.06
N ARG A 74 -23.41 -18.13 -1.81
CA ARG A 74 -24.79 -17.65 -1.96
C ARG A 74 -25.24 -17.57 -3.43
N LEU A 75 -24.32 -17.27 -4.35
CA LEU A 75 -24.60 -17.16 -5.78
C LEU A 75 -24.57 -18.52 -6.51
N LYS A 76 -23.97 -19.55 -5.92
CA LYS A 76 -23.81 -20.86 -6.56
C LYS A 76 -25.14 -21.53 -6.91
N ALA A 77 -26.14 -21.48 -6.03
CA ALA A 77 -27.44 -22.09 -6.26
C ALA A 77 -28.23 -21.45 -7.43
N PRO A 78 -28.41 -20.11 -7.50
CA PRO A 78 -29.06 -19.49 -8.65
C PRO A 78 -28.25 -19.66 -9.94
N THR A 79 -26.92 -19.51 -9.89
CA THR A 79 -26.06 -19.70 -11.08
C THR A 79 -26.12 -21.13 -11.59
N GLY A 80 -26.08 -22.14 -10.71
CA GLY A 80 -26.18 -23.54 -11.08
C GLY A 80 -27.49 -23.89 -11.79
N ARG A 81 -28.63 -23.34 -11.33
CA ARG A 81 -29.93 -23.57 -11.98
C ARG A 81 -29.97 -23.10 -13.44
N VAL A 82 -29.25 -22.02 -13.76
CA VAL A 82 -29.23 -21.44 -15.12
C VAL A 82 -28.12 -22.03 -15.97
N MET A 83 -26.91 -22.16 -15.42
CA MET A 83 -25.71 -22.51 -16.20
C MET A 83 -25.57 -24.02 -16.46
N ILE A 84 -26.01 -24.88 -15.52
CA ILE A 84 -25.93 -26.34 -15.69
C ILE A 84 -26.68 -26.82 -16.95
N PRO A 85 -27.97 -26.51 -17.17
CA PRO A 85 -28.68 -27.02 -18.35
C PRO A 85 -28.08 -26.51 -19.67
N VAL A 86 -27.56 -25.27 -19.68
CA VAL A 86 -26.89 -24.70 -20.86
C VAL A 86 -25.59 -25.44 -21.16
N LEU A 87 -24.73 -25.65 -20.16
CA LEU A 87 -23.45 -26.33 -20.35
C LEU A 87 -23.62 -27.82 -20.71
N THR A 88 -24.62 -28.50 -20.15
CA THR A 88 -24.91 -29.91 -20.46
C THR A 88 -25.36 -30.11 -21.91
N HIS A 89 -26.00 -29.11 -22.53
CA HIS A 89 -26.41 -29.18 -23.94
C HIS A 89 -25.27 -28.91 -24.92
N VAL A 90 -24.30 -28.08 -24.52
CA VAL A 90 -23.17 -27.67 -25.38
C VAL A 90 -22.00 -28.63 -25.29
N LEU A 91 -21.75 -29.22 -24.11
CA LEU A 91 -20.57 -30.03 -23.86
C LEU A 91 -20.84 -31.54 -24.02
N PRO A 92 -19.86 -32.29 -24.56
CA PRO A 92 -19.89 -33.76 -24.57
C PRO A 92 -20.04 -34.34 -23.16
N PRO A 93 -20.67 -35.52 -23.02
CA PRO A 93 -20.92 -36.16 -21.72
C PRO A 93 -19.64 -36.45 -20.92
N GLU A 94 -18.51 -36.62 -21.59
CA GLU A 94 -17.19 -36.81 -20.97
C GLU A 94 -16.78 -35.64 -20.04
N TYR A 95 -17.24 -34.42 -20.35
CA TYR A 95 -16.87 -33.20 -19.61
C TYR A 95 -17.89 -32.79 -18.55
N HIS A 96 -19.03 -33.48 -18.44
CA HIS A 96 -20.10 -33.09 -17.50
C HIS A 96 -19.66 -33.08 -16.03
N ARG A 97 -18.63 -33.87 -15.69
CA ARG A 97 -18.02 -33.88 -14.35
C ARG A 97 -17.33 -32.57 -13.98
N TRP A 98 -16.82 -31.82 -14.97
CA TRP A 98 -16.12 -30.54 -14.75
C TRP A 98 -17.08 -29.36 -14.62
N ILE A 99 -18.29 -29.44 -15.18
CA ILE A 99 -19.31 -28.36 -15.15
C ILE A 99 -19.51 -27.78 -13.73
N PRO A 100 -19.85 -28.58 -12.69
CA PRO A 100 -20.08 -28.02 -11.36
C PRO A 100 -18.81 -27.44 -10.72
N VAL A 101 -17.63 -27.97 -11.07
CA VAL A 101 -16.34 -27.49 -10.57
C VAL A 101 -16.02 -26.12 -11.19
N THR A 102 -16.16 -25.99 -12.50
CA THR A 102 -15.92 -24.73 -13.22
C THR A 102 -16.88 -23.63 -12.77
N ILE A 103 -18.18 -23.95 -12.60
CA ILE A 103 -19.15 -22.98 -12.09
C ILE A 103 -18.78 -22.51 -10.68
N ASP A 104 -18.34 -23.41 -9.80
CA ASP A 104 -17.92 -23.07 -8.44
C ASP A 104 -16.71 -22.13 -8.43
N TYR A 105 -15.66 -22.44 -9.20
CA TYR A 105 -14.48 -21.58 -9.31
C TYR A 105 -14.79 -20.23 -9.92
N LEU A 106 -15.65 -20.18 -10.95
CA LEU A 106 -16.09 -18.91 -11.55
C LEU A 106 -16.88 -18.07 -10.55
N CYS A 107 -17.81 -18.66 -9.79
CA CYS A 107 -18.55 -17.96 -8.76
C CYS A 107 -17.61 -17.41 -7.68
N LYS A 108 -16.63 -18.20 -7.24
CA LYS A 108 -15.61 -17.76 -6.26
C LYS A 108 -14.75 -16.64 -6.79
N TYR A 109 -14.29 -16.72 -8.03
CA TYR A 109 -13.53 -15.66 -8.67
C TYR A 109 -14.31 -14.33 -8.72
N VAL A 110 -15.58 -14.39 -9.16
CA VAL A 110 -16.46 -13.21 -9.19
C VAL A 110 -16.72 -12.69 -7.78
N GLY A 111 -17.00 -13.58 -6.82
CA GLY A 111 -17.23 -13.22 -5.42
C GLY A 111 -16.05 -12.51 -4.79
N VAL A 112 -14.83 -13.05 -4.96
CA VAL A 112 -13.58 -12.42 -4.50
C VAL A 112 -13.32 -11.09 -5.20
N SER A 113 -13.59 -10.99 -6.50
CA SER A 113 -13.43 -9.73 -7.25
C SER A 113 -14.37 -8.63 -6.75
N VAL A 114 -15.62 -8.96 -6.45
CA VAL A 114 -16.59 -8.02 -5.85
C VAL A 114 -16.18 -7.63 -4.43
N ALA A 115 -15.75 -8.60 -3.63
CA ALA A 115 -15.24 -8.34 -2.28
C ALA A 115 -14.03 -7.39 -2.31
N TRP A 116 -13.12 -7.55 -3.27
CA TRP A 116 -11.98 -6.66 -3.45
C TRP A 116 -12.40 -5.22 -3.73
N LYS A 117 -13.37 -5.02 -4.63
CA LYS A 117 -13.92 -3.68 -4.91
C LYS A 117 -14.57 -3.05 -3.68
N LEU A 118 -15.33 -3.84 -2.91
CA LEU A 118 -15.96 -3.36 -1.69
C LEU A 118 -14.92 -2.97 -0.63
N GLN A 119 -13.88 -3.78 -0.45
CA GLN A 119 -12.77 -3.52 0.47
C GLN A 119 -11.99 -2.26 0.08
N SER A 120 -11.74 -2.06 -1.22
CA SER A 120 -11.13 -0.84 -1.74
C SER A 120 -12.00 0.39 -1.46
N ALA A 121 -13.32 0.29 -1.65
CA ALA A 121 -14.24 1.37 -1.34
C ALA A 121 -14.25 1.74 0.16
N ILE A 122 -14.23 0.75 1.05
CA ILE A 122 -14.16 0.97 2.51
C ILE A 122 -12.82 1.65 2.88
N SER A 123 -11.71 1.18 2.32
CA SER A 123 -10.39 1.77 2.55
C SER A 123 -10.30 3.21 2.07
N ALA A 124 -10.84 3.48 0.88
CA ALA A 124 -10.89 4.82 0.30
C ALA A 124 -11.75 5.76 1.14
N PHE A 125 -12.92 5.30 1.60
CA PHE A 125 -13.77 6.05 2.53
C PHE A 125 -13.01 6.40 3.82
N HIS A 126 -12.37 5.43 4.47
CA HIS A 126 -11.59 5.72 5.69
C HIS A 126 -10.41 6.69 5.42
N SER A 127 -9.76 6.54 4.28
CA SER A 127 -8.65 7.41 3.87
C SER A 127 -9.12 8.85 3.62
N SER A 128 -10.24 9.03 2.91
CA SER A 128 -10.79 10.35 2.61
C SER A 128 -11.23 11.09 3.86
N PHE A 129 -11.81 10.41 4.85
CA PHE A 129 -12.17 10.99 6.14
C PHE A 129 -10.94 11.45 6.94
N ARG A 130 -9.91 10.61 7.02
CA ARG A 130 -8.66 10.98 7.69
C ARG A 130 -7.97 12.14 6.98
N GLY A 131 -7.88 12.10 5.65
CA GLY A 131 -7.27 13.15 4.83
C GLY A 131 -8.03 14.48 4.93
N GLY A 132 -9.36 14.44 4.88
CA GLY A 132 -10.21 15.62 5.03
C GLY A 132 -10.02 16.32 6.37
N LEU A 133 -10.04 15.56 7.47
CA LEU A 133 -9.79 16.10 8.80
C LEU A 133 -8.36 16.68 8.94
N MET A 134 -7.34 15.99 8.42
CA MET A 134 -5.96 16.49 8.45
C MET A 134 -5.79 17.78 7.64
N PHE A 135 -6.45 17.89 6.48
CA PHE A 135 -6.41 19.11 5.67
C PHE A 135 -7.06 20.28 6.40
N THR A 136 -8.27 20.09 6.93
CA THR A 136 -8.99 21.13 7.67
C THR A 136 -8.19 21.60 8.90
N ARG A 137 -7.54 20.66 9.61
CA ARG A 137 -6.58 20.94 10.69
C ARG A 137 -5.47 21.86 10.25
N ALA A 138 -4.75 21.46 9.19
CA ALA A 138 -3.62 22.21 8.69
C ALA A 138 -4.01 23.62 8.23
N VAL A 139 -5.17 23.75 7.55
CA VAL A 139 -5.67 25.06 7.09
C VAL A 139 -6.02 25.97 8.26
N LEU A 140 -6.66 25.45 9.30
CA LEU A 140 -7.02 26.24 10.48
C LEU A 140 -5.79 26.67 11.29
N THR A 141 -4.80 25.79 11.45
CA THR A 141 -3.51 26.15 12.06
C THR A 141 -2.80 27.25 11.26
N PHE A 142 -2.73 27.11 9.93
CA PHE A 142 -2.10 28.11 9.06
C PHE A 142 -2.81 29.47 9.08
N ALA A 143 -4.15 29.46 9.13
CA ALA A 143 -4.96 30.68 9.25
C ALA A 143 -4.76 31.37 10.61
N GLY A 144 -4.57 30.58 11.68
CA GLY A 144 -4.22 31.07 13.02
C GLY A 144 -2.84 31.71 13.07
N GLU A 145 -1.82 31.08 12.48
CA GLU A 145 -0.45 31.63 12.41
C GLU A 145 -0.38 32.95 11.64
N LYS A 146 -1.24 33.15 10.64
CA LYS A 146 -1.34 34.42 9.89
C LYS A 146 -2.21 35.49 10.56
N GLY A 147 -2.77 35.21 11.73
CA GLY A 147 -3.61 36.15 12.48
C GLY A 147 -4.98 36.42 11.85
N LEU A 148 -5.42 35.60 10.89
CA LEU A 148 -6.70 35.75 10.20
C LEU A 148 -7.88 35.25 11.04
N THR A 149 -7.64 34.32 11.96
CA THR A 149 -8.67 33.75 12.86
C THR A 149 -8.03 33.18 14.13
N ASN A 150 -8.53 33.56 15.32
CA ASN A 150 -8.06 33.03 16.61
C ASN A 150 -8.88 31.81 17.06
N VAL A 151 -9.28 30.95 16.10
CA VAL A 151 -10.13 29.79 16.37
C VAL A 151 -9.22 28.58 16.57
N ARG A 152 -9.03 28.16 17.82
CA ARG A 152 -8.35 26.91 18.13
C ARG A 152 -9.21 25.75 17.64
N HIS A 153 -8.61 24.90 16.82
CA HIS A 153 -9.23 23.70 16.27
C HIS A 153 -9.73 22.71 17.34
N GLU A 154 -9.21 22.84 18.57
CA GLU A 154 -9.56 22.01 19.73
C GLU A 154 -10.88 22.43 20.39
N ASP A 155 -11.33 23.67 20.17
CA ASP A 155 -12.44 24.27 20.90
C ASP A 155 -13.73 24.40 20.06
N THR A 156 -13.73 24.03 18.77
CA THR A 156 -14.89 24.29 17.89
C THR A 156 -15.08 23.22 16.81
N MET A 157 -16.30 22.67 16.71
CA MET A 157 -16.74 21.68 15.69
C MET A 157 -16.73 22.18 14.22
N ILE A 158 -16.14 23.35 13.96
CA ILE A 158 -15.98 23.90 12.60
C ILE A 158 -15.09 22.96 11.79
N ASP A 159 -14.15 22.29 12.43
CA ASP A 159 -13.29 21.29 11.81
C ASP A 159 -14.04 20.07 11.28
N GLU A 160 -15.01 19.62 12.06
CA GLU A 160 -15.85 18.49 11.74
C GLU A 160 -16.86 18.89 10.66
N PHE A 161 -17.53 20.04 10.80
CA PHE A 161 -18.51 20.51 9.81
C PHE A 161 -17.88 20.80 8.43
N THR A 162 -16.63 21.27 8.38
CA THR A 162 -15.93 21.53 7.10
C THR A 162 -15.13 20.33 6.60
N GLY A 163 -14.67 19.45 7.49
CA GLY A 163 -13.97 18.21 7.15
C GLY A 163 -14.84 17.17 6.46
N TRP A 164 -16.13 17.06 6.83
CA TRP A 164 -17.04 16.07 6.25
C TRP A 164 -17.37 16.33 4.75
N PRO A 165 -17.72 17.56 4.33
CA PRO A 165 -17.89 17.88 2.91
C PRO A 165 -16.62 17.64 2.09
N LEU A 166 -15.45 17.97 2.66
CA LEU A 166 -14.17 17.77 1.99
C LEU A 166 -13.81 16.28 1.88
N ALA A 167 -14.09 15.49 2.91
CA ALA A 167 -13.94 14.03 2.88
C ALA A 167 -14.88 13.38 1.86
N ALA A 168 -16.11 13.88 1.72
CA ALA A 168 -17.06 13.43 0.70
C ALA A 168 -16.57 13.77 -0.71
N ALA A 169 -16.02 14.97 -0.92
CA ALA A 169 -15.42 15.36 -2.19
C ALA A 169 -14.17 14.50 -2.52
N GLY A 170 -13.33 14.22 -1.54
CA GLY A 170 -12.18 13.33 -1.68
C GLY A 170 -12.58 11.89 -2.05
N PHE A 171 -13.60 11.35 -1.39
CA PHE A 171 -14.15 10.02 -1.71
C PHE A 171 -14.76 9.97 -3.11
N TRP A 172 -15.50 11.01 -3.50
CA TRP A 172 -16.06 11.11 -4.85
C TRP A 172 -14.96 11.15 -5.93
N CYS A 173 -13.89 11.90 -5.68
CA CYS A 173 -12.73 11.95 -6.56
C CYS A 173 -12.05 10.57 -6.68
N GLN A 174 -11.90 9.85 -5.56
CA GLN A 174 -11.34 8.49 -5.54
C GLN A 174 -12.21 7.48 -6.31
N LEU A 175 -13.54 7.57 -6.19
CA LEU A 175 -14.48 6.74 -6.95
C LEU A 175 -14.43 7.03 -8.46
N LYS A 176 -14.31 8.30 -8.86
CA LYS A 176 -14.22 8.71 -10.26
C LYS A 176 -12.86 8.38 -10.89
N GLY A 177 -11.78 8.48 -10.10
CA GLY A 177 -10.42 8.15 -10.50
C GLY A 177 -10.05 6.67 -10.40
N GLY A 178 -11.01 5.77 -10.11
CA GLY A 178 -10.74 4.33 -10.09
C GLY A 178 -9.70 3.89 -9.06
N PHE A 179 -9.49 4.68 -8.00
CA PHE A 179 -8.43 4.49 -7.00
C PHE A 179 -6.98 4.56 -7.52
N GLU A 180 -6.77 5.10 -8.73
CA GLU A 180 -5.43 5.34 -9.27
C GLU A 180 -4.92 6.74 -8.91
N LEU A 181 -3.60 6.86 -8.68
CA LEU A 181 -2.96 8.13 -8.39
C LEU A 181 -2.87 8.98 -9.67
N HIS A 182 -3.75 9.97 -9.78
CA HIS A 182 -3.78 10.89 -10.91
C HIS A 182 -2.67 11.95 -10.78
N PHE A 183 -2.15 12.41 -11.91
CA PHE A 183 -1.19 13.52 -11.97
C PHE A 183 -1.75 14.77 -11.26
N PRO A 184 -0.98 15.50 -10.42
CA PRO A 184 0.47 15.40 -10.19
C PRO A 184 0.89 14.52 -9.00
N PHE A 185 -0.05 13.88 -8.30
CA PHE A 185 0.25 13.15 -7.07
C PHE A 185 1.20 11.96 -7.29
N ASN A 186 1.13 11.30 -8.45
CA ASN A 186 2.07 10.25 -8.87
C ASN A 186 3.53 10.73 -8.81
N PHE A 187 3.81 11.94 -9.29
CA PHE A 187 5.17 12.48 -9.24
C PHE A 187 5.61 12.88 -7.83
N VAL A 188 4.72 13.35 -6.97
CA VAL A 188 5.09 13.73 -5.59
C VAL A 188 5.30 12.49 -4.71
N LEU A 189 4.51 11.44 -4.93
CA LEU A 189 4.45 10.25 -4.10
C LEU A 189 5.18 9.04 -4.69
N TRP A 190 5.98 9.23 -5.74
CA TRP A 190 6.72 8.14 -6.41
C TRP A 190 7.57 7.25 -5.47
N PRO A 191 8.22 7.74 -4.38
CA PRO A 191 8.96 6.87 -3.48
C PRO A 191 8.05 5.93 -2.69
N LEU A 192 6.85 6.42 -2.34
CA LEU A 192 5.83 5.64 -1.65
C LEU A 192 5.24 4.57 -2.59
N GLU A 193 4.97 4.93 -3.85
CA GLU A 193 4.50 3.96 -4.85
C GLU A 193 5.52 2.83 -5.10
N ALA A 194 6.81 3.14 -5.11
CA ALA A 194 7.87 2.13 -5.25
C ALA A 194 7.89 1.17 -4.05
N ALA A 195 7.76 1.69 -2.83
CA ALA A 195 7.69 0.88 -1.62
C ALA A 195 6.44 -0.02 -1.60
N GLU A 196 5.29 0.51 -2.02
CA GLU A 196 4.04 -0.25 -2.13
C GLU A 196 4.18 -1.40 -3.15
N LYS A 197 4.69 -1.12 -4.35
CA LYS A 197 4.93 -2.14 -5.38
C LYS A 197 5.92 -3.21 -4.91
N TRP A 198 6.93 -2.82 -4.14
CA TRP A 198 7.89 -3.75 -3.53
C TRP A 198 7.23 -4.69 -2.49
N ILE A 199 6.38 -4.14 -1.62
CA ILE A 199 5.60 -4.93 -0.66
C ILE A 199 4.66 -5.90 -1.36
N GLN A 200 3.94 -5.44 -2.39
CA GLN A 200 3.04 -6.28 -3.17
C GLN A 200 3.79 -7.44 -3.85
N TRP A 201 4.96 -7.15 -4.43
CA TRP A 201 5.83 -8.19 -5.01
C TRP A 201 6.26 -9.22 -3.97
N GLN A 202 6.73 -8.81 -2.79
CA GLN A 202 7.16 -9.71 -1.72
C GLN A 202 6.03 -10.62 -1.20
N ILE A 203 4.82 -10.07 -1.07
CA ILE A 203 3.65 -10.85 -0.63
C ILE A 203 3.22 -11.85 -1.70
N THR A 204 3.33 -11.47 -2.98
CA THR A 204 3.02 -12.36 -4.10
C THR A 204 4.11 -13.42 -4.31
N ALA A 205 5.36 -13.14 -3.94
CA ALA A 205 6.52 -14.00 -4.15
C ALA A 205 6.78 -15.05 -3.05
N GLY A 206 6.03 -15.08 -1.94
CA GLY A 206 6.19 -16.11 -0.88
C GLY A 206 4.91 -16.92 -0.67
N PRO A 207 4.95 -18.27 -0.48
CA PRO A 207 6.06 -19.13 -0.03
C PRO A 207 6.30 -20.40 -0.90
N ASP A 208 6.44 -20.29 -2.23
CA ASP A 208 6.81 -21.46 -3.06
C ASP A 208 8.33 -21.66 -3.21
N ALA A 209 9.16 -20.73 -2.72
CA ALA A 209 10.62 -20.83 -2.82
C ALA A 209 11.28 -21.74 -1.76
N SER A 210 10.52 -22.33 -0.83
CA SER A 210 11.05 -23.20 0.23
C SER A 210 10.58 -24.65 0.19
N VAL A 211 9.86 -25.09 -0.86
CA VAL A 211 9.36 -26.48 -1.00
C VAL A 211 10.17 -27.32 -2.00
N THR A 212 11.20 -26.77 -2.63
CA THR A 212 12.17 -27.55 -3.42
C THR A 212 13.52 -27.62 -2.73
N LYS A 213 13.60 -28.41 -1.65
CA LYS A 213 14.77 -29.21 -1.30
C LYS A 213 14.32 -30.51 -0.66
#